data_AF-A0A2N2NBB6-F1
#
_entry.id   AF-A0A2N2NBB6-F1
#
_cell.length_a   1.000
_cell.length_b   1.000
_cell.length_c   1.000
_cell.angle_alpha   90.00
_cell.angle_beta   90.00
_cell.angle_gamma   90.00
#
_symmetry.space_group_name_H-M   'P 1'
#
loop_
_entity.id
_entity.type
_entity.pdbx_description
1 polymer ?
#
loop_
_entity_poly.entity_id
_entity_poly.type
_entity_poly.pdbx_seq_one_letter_code
_entity_poly.pdbx_strand_id
1 'polypeptide(L)'
;MTTADWIQFGILLVALLTLITQLVIQNIETRKVDRRNLIKLAIFTYCIETPRTEQEIILQSISTTTDGLDIVEVRKSLYEMLKDGTLRLRSNNTYKARRNTAKEEKDEIGEKVANITTVGK
;
A
#
# COMPACT_ATOMS: atom_id res chain seq x y z
N MET A 1 -32.77 30.12 36.47
CA MET A 1 -31.74 29.84 35.45
C MET A 1 -31.27 31.17 34.92
N THR A 2 -29.97 31.43 35.00
CA THR A 2 -29.42 32.73 34.57
C THR A 2 -29.19 32.73 33.06
N THR A 3 -29.12 33.90 32.46
CA THR A 3 -28.76 34.05 31.02
C THR A 3 -27.37 33.51 30.72
N ALA A 4 -26.47 33.51 31.70
CA ALA A 4 -25.14 32.93 31.60
C ALA A 4 -25.18 31.40 31.39
N ASP A 5 -26.07 30.69 32.09
CA ASP A 5 -26.22 29.24 31.96
C ASP A 5 -26.66 28.84 30.54
N TRP A 6 -27.54 29.63 29.93
CA TRP A 6 -28.03 29.41 28.55
C TRP A 6 -26.94 29.63 27.50
N ILE A 7 -26.09 30.65 27.70
CA ILE A 7 -24.96 30.92 26.81
C ILE A 7 -23.93 29.80 26.90
N GLN A 8 -23.62 29.33 28.11
CA GLN A 8 -22.69 28.21 28.31
C GLN A 8 -23.22 26.92 27.67
N PHE A 9 -24.52 26.65 27.79
CA PHE A 9 -25.15 25.51 27.12
C PHE A 9 -25.09 25.64 25.58
N GLY A 10 -25.29 26.85 25.05
CA GLY A 10 -25.17 27.11 23.61
C GLY A 10 -23.77 26.85 23.07
N ILE A 11 -22.73 27.30 23.79
CA ILE A 11 -21.33 27.05 23.42
C ILE A 11 -21.02 25.54 23.46
N LEU A 12 -21.51 24.84 24.48
CA LEU A 12 -21.34 23.39 24.60
C LEU A 12 -21.97 22.65 23.41
N LEU A 13 -23.17 23.07 22.99
CA LEU A 13 -23.87 22.48 21.86
C LEU A 13 -23.08 22.66 20.54
N VAL A 14 -22.57 23.88 20.30
CA VAL A 14 -21.77 24.17 19.10
C VAL A 14 -20.46 23.39 19.10
N ALA A 15 -19.79 23.28 20.26
CA ALA A 15 -18.58 22.48 20.39
C ALA A 15 -18.86 20.99 20.10
N LEU A 16 -19.96 20.44 20.62
CA LEU A 16 -20.36 19.05 20.36
C LEU A 16 -20.64 18.80 18.88
N LEU A 17 -21.38 19.69 18.21
CA LEU A 17 -21.65 19.59 16.78
C LEU A 17 -20.37 19.68 15.94
N THR A 18 -19.43 20.54 16.33
CA THR A 18 -18.13 20.67 15.66
C THR A 18 -17.32 19.39 15.82
N LEU A 19 -17.32 18.77 17.01
CA LEU A 19 -16.63 17.52 17.25
C LEU A 19 -17.20 16.37 16.40
N ILE A 20 -18.53 16.27 16.33
CA ILE A 20 -19.20 15.24 15.53
C ILE A 20 -18.84 15.39 14.04
N THR A 21 -18.87 16.62 13.51
CA THR A 21 -18.53 16.85 12.11
C THR A 21 -17.06 16.53 11.81
N GLN A 22 -16.13 16.93 12.68
CA GLN A 22 -14.71 16.56 12.56
C GLN A 22 -14.52 15.04 12.57
N LEU A 23 -15.17 14.32 13.48
CA LEU A 23 -15.08 12.87 13.58
C LEU A 23 -15.60 12.17 12.32
N VAL A 24 -16.70 12.66 11.74
CA VAL A 24 -17.24 12.11 10.48
C VAL A 24 -16.26 12.32 9.32
N ILE A 25 -15.72 13.53 9.17
CA ILE A 25 -14.77 13.85 8.09
C ILE A 25 -13.51 12.99 8.23
N GLN A 26 -12.94 12.89 9.43
CA GLN A 26 -11.77 12.05 9.70
C GLN A 26 -12.05 10.59 9.37
N ASN A 27 -13.20 10.04 9.78
CA ASN A 27 -13.55 8.65 9.48
C ASN A 27 -13.65 8.37 7.97
N ILE A 28 -14.17 9.31 7.18
CA ILE A 28 -14.24 9.17 5.71
C ILE A 28 -12.84 9.15 5.12
N GLU A 29 -11.95 10.04 5.59
CA GLU A 29 -10.58 10.13 5.10
C GLU A 29 -9.74 8.92 5.48
N THR A 30 -9.84 8.46 6.74
CA THR A 30 -9.19 7.23 7.21
C THR A 30 -9.61 6.03 6.38
N ARG A 31 -10.91 5.86 6.10
CA ARG A 31 -11.41 4.75 5.26
C ARG A 31 -10.80 4.76 3.85
N LYS A 32 -10.62 5.94 3.25
CA LYS A 32 -9.98 6.06 1.93
C LYS A 32 -8.51 5.65 1.98
N VAL A 33 -7.79 6.07 3.02
CA VAL A 33 -6.38 5.70 3.23
C VAL A 33 -6.25 4.21 3.49
N ASP A 34 -7.10 3.64 4.35
CA ASP A 34 -7.11 2.22 4.66
C ASP A 34 -7.37 1.37 3.43
N ARG A 35 -8.33 1.76 2.58
CA ARG A 35 -8.59 1.07 1.30
C ARG A 35 -7.35 1.05 0.42
N ARG A 36 -6.65 2.18 0.27
CA ARG A 36 -5.40 2.25 -0.51
C ARG A 36 -4.30 1.39 0.08
N ASN A 37 -4.15 1.40 1.40
CA ASN A 37 -3.17 0.57 2.10
C ASN A 37 -3.47 -0.92 1.94
N LEU A 38 -4.75 -1.32 1.99
CA LEU A 38 -5.16 -2.70 1.75
C LEU A 38 -4.84 -3.15 0.32
N ILE A 39 -5.06 -2.31 -0.69
CA ILE A 39 -4.68 -2.61 -2.09
C ILE A 39 -3.17 -2.79 -2.20
N LYS A 40 -2.38 -1.85 -1.65
CA LYS A 40 -0.92 -1.95 -1.65
C LYS A 40 -0.44 -3.22 -0.95
N LEU A 41 -1.06 -3.58 0.17
CA LEU A 41 -0.73 -4.79 0.92
C LEU A 41 -1.06 -6.05 0.12
N ALA A 42 -2.22 -6.10 -0.53
CA ALA A 42 -2.63 -7.24 -1.37
C ALA A 42 -1.69 -7.43 -2.57
N ILE A 43 -1.28 -6.34 -3.23
CA ILE A 43 -0.29 -6.38 -4.31
C ILE A 43 1.05 -6.88 -3.76
N PHE A 44 1.47 -6.37 -2.61
CA PHE A 44 2.73 -6.76 -1.98
C PHE A 44 2.75 -8.25 -1.66
N THR A 45 1.75 -8.76 -0.93
CA THR A 45 1.67 -10.17 -0.54
C THR A 45 1.69 -11.09 -1.74
N TYR A 46 0.98 -10.74 -2.81
CA TYR A 46 0.98 -11.50 -4.05
C TYR A 46 2.36 -11.54 -4.74
N CYS A 47 3.12 -10.43 -4.68
CA CYS A 47 4.46 -10.32 -5.28
C CYS A 47 5.60 -10.84 -4.37
N ILE A 48 5.32 -11.27 -3.13
CA ILE A 48 6.35 -11.80 -2.21
C ILE A 48 6.86 -13.16 -2.67
N GLU A 49 5.95 -14.04 -3.07
CA GLU A 49 6.27 -15.45 -3.31
C GLU A 49 6.87 -15.66 -4.69
N THR A 50 6.31 -14.97 -5.69
CA THR A 50 6.64 -15.16 -7.10
C THR A 50 6.69 -13.82 -7.83
N PRO A 51 7.61 -13.64 -8.80
CA PRO A 51 7.58 -12.46 -9.65
C PRO A 51 6.35 -12.54 -10.57
N ARG A 52 5.57 -11.46 -10.62
CA ARG A 52 4.28 -11.42 -11.33
C ARG A 52 4.23 -10.32 -12.37
N THR A 53 3.47 -10.55 -13.44
CA THR A 53 3.25 -9.51 -14.46
C THR A 53 2.20 -8.50 -14.00
N GLU A 54 2.15 -7.33 -14.64
CA GLU A 54 1.13 -6.32 -14.34
C GLU A 54 -0.30 -6.88 -14.46
N GLN A 55 -0.53 -7.67 -15.52
CA GLN A 55 -1.86 -8.22 -15.82
C GLN A 55 -2.31 -9.22 -14.75
N GLU A 56 -1.40 -10.06 -14.25
CA GLU A 56 -1.70 -11.01 -13.17
C GLU A 56 -2.07 -10.27 -11.87
N ILE A 57 -1.34 -9.21 -11.54
CA ILE A 57 -1.61 -8.39 -10.35
C ILE A 57 -2.98 -7.72 -10.46
N ILE A 58 -3.29 -7.15 -11.63
CA ILE A 58 -4.60 -6.52 -11.88
C ILE A 58 -5.71 -7.56 -11.73
N LEU A 59 -5.60 -8.71 -12.38
CA LEU A 59 -6.63 -9.74 -12.35
C LEU A 59 -6.86 -10.30 -10.94
N GLN A 60 -5.78 -10.50 -10.16
CA GLN A 60 -5.87 -10.91 -8.76
C GLN A 60 -6.49 -9.84 -7.86
N SER A 61 -6.15 -8.57 -8.07
CA SER A 61 -6.69 -7.47 -7.26
C SER A 61 -8.20 -7.28 -7.46
N ILE A 62 -8.68 -7.52 -8.69
CA ILE A 62 -10.11 -7.50 -9.04
C ILE A 62 -10.84 -8.70 -8.42
N SER A 63 -10.24 -9.89 -8.44
CA SER A 63 -10.88 -11.09 -7.88
C SER A 63 -10.94 -11.10 -6.35
N THR A 64 -9.95 -10.48 -5.70
CA THR A 64 -9.84 -10.48 -4.22
C THR A 64 -10.67 -9.35 -3.59
N THR A 65 -10.91 -8.25 -4.31
CA THR A 65 -11.59 -7.08 -3.77
C THR A 65 -13.05 -7.10 -4.20
N THR A 66 -13.96 -7.35 -3.27
CA THR A 66 -15.42 -7.41 -3.50
C THR A 66 -16.03 -6.05 -3.89
N ASP A 67 -15.27 -4.97 -3.69
CA ASP A 67 -15.72 -3.59 -3.83
C ASP A 67 -15.16 -3.00 -5.14
N GLY A 68 -15.91 -3.19 -6.24
CA GLY A 68 -15.74 -2.62 -7.58
C GLY A 68 -14.45 -1.83 -7.82
N LEU A 69 -13.32 -2.52 -7.81
CA LEU A 69 -12.01 -1.89 -7.83
C LEU A 69 -11.66 -1.48 -9.25
N ASP A 70 -11.35 -0.20 -9.46
CA ASP A 70 -10.96 0.30 -10.77
C ASP A 70 -9.52 -0.11 -11.09
N ILE A 71 -9.30 -0.63 -12.30
CA ILE A 71 -7.98 -1.02 -12.84
C ILE A 71 -7.00 0.16 -12.72
N VAL A 72 -7.51 1.38 -12.91
CA VAL A 72 -6.70 2.60 -12.82
C VAL A 72 -6.11 2.79 -11.41
N GLU A 73 -6.87 2.49 -10.36
CA GLU A 73 -6.42 2.66 -8.97
C GLU A 73 -5.37 1.60 -8.59
N VAL A 74 -5.53 0.37 -9.10
CA VAL A 74 -4.53 -0.71 -8.94
C VAL A 74 -3.22 -0.32 -9.61
N ARG A 75 -3.28 0.14 -10.87
CA ARG A 75 -2.09 0.54 -11.62
C ARG A 75 -1.38 1.73 -10.96
N LYS A 76 -2.13 2.71 -10.47
CA LYS A 76 -1.58 3.83 -9.71
C LYS A 76 -0.86 3.35 -8.44
N SER A 77 -1.49 2.45 -7.69
CA SER A 77 -0.91 1.87 -6.48
C SER A 77 0.38 1.09 -6.78
N LEU A 78 0.40 0.33 -7.88
CA LEU A 78 1.58 -0.39 -8.36
C LEU A 78 2.75 0.55 -8.67
N TYR A 79 2.51 1.64 -9.41
CA TYR A 79 3.55 2.61 -9.72
C TYR A 79 4.03 3.40 -8.51
N GLU A 80 3.15 3.72 -7.56
CA GLU A 80 3.55 4.30 -6.27
C GLU A 80 4.47 3.32 -5.52
N MET A 81 4.12 2.04 -5.44
CA MET A 81 4.95 1.03 -4.78
C MET A 81 6.32 0.80 -5.45
N LEU A 82 6.41 0.97 -6.77
CA LEU A 82 7.69 0.98 -7.50
C LEU A 82 8.52 2.21 -7.14
N LYS A 83 7.89 3.40 -7.12
CA LYS A 83 8.55 4.65 -6.77
C LYS A 83 9.08 4.64 -5.33
N ASP A 84 8.31 4.06 -4.42
CA ASP A 84 8.67 3.92 -3.00
C ASP A 84 9.72 2.81 -2.78
N GLY A 85 10.06 2.04 -3.82
CA GLY A 85 11.04 0.96 -3.76
C GLY A 85 10.54 -0.29 -3.00
N THR A 86 9.24 -0.37 -2.75
CA THR A 86 8.57 -1.54 -2.14
C THR A 86 8.52 -2.72 -3.11
N LEU A 87 8.37 -2.42 -4.40
CA LEU A 87 8.47 -3.37 -5.51
C LEU A 87 9.70 -3.08 -6.35
N ARG A 88 10.28 -4.12 -6.95
CA ARG A 88 11.33 -4.02 -7.96
C ARG A 88 10.85 -4.58 -9.29
N LEU A 89 11.18 -3.87 -10.35
CA LEU A 89 10.97 -4.32 -11.72
C LEU A 89 12.16 -5.20 -12.14
N ARG A 90 11.89 -6.41 -12.60
CA ARG A 90 12.87 -7.30 -13.22
C ARG A 90 12.88 -7.09 -14.74
N SER A 91 14.00 -7.42 -15.38
CA SER A 91 14.21 -7.34 -16.84
C SER A 91 13.16 -8.06 -17.70
N ASN A 92 12.42 -9.03 -17.15
CA ASN A 92 11.32 -9.70 -17.84
C ASN A 92 9.94 -9.04 -17.60
N ASN A 93 9.90 -7.73 -17.37
CA ASN A 93 8.69 -6.95 -17.09
C ASN A 93 7.81 -7.52 -15.95
N THR A 94 8.46 -8.14 -14.97
CA THR A 94 7.81 -8.77 -13.80
C THR A 94 8.17 -8.02 -12.53
N TYR A 95 7.20 -7.92 -11.64
CA TYR A 95 7.30 -7.22 -10.36
C TYR A 95 7.58 -8.23 -9.25
N LYS A 96 8.55 -7.93 -8.40
CA LYS A 96 8.85 -8.73 -7.20
C LYS A 96 8.91 -7.81 -5.98
N ALA A 97 8.41 -8.28 -4.84
CA ALA A 97 8.56 -7.57 -3.58
C ALA A 97 10.04 -7.45 -3.21
N ARG A 98 10.45 -6.25 -2.76
CA ARG A 98 11.77 -6.05 -2.18
C ARG A 98 11.79 -6.72 -0.81
N ARG A 99 12.46 -7.87 -0.69
CA ARG A 99 12.80 -8.45 0.62
C ARG A 99 14.00 -7.70 1.19
N ASN A 100 14.05 -7.56 2.51
CA ASN A 100 15.06 -6.79 3.23
C ASN A 100 16.47 -6.97 2.63
N THR A 101 17.10 -5.85 2.31
CA THR A 101 18.39 -5.72 1.60
C THR A 101 19.55 -6.51 2.21
N ALA A 102 19.45 -6.92 3.47
CA ALA A 102 20.47 -7.74 4.13
C ALA A 102 20.57 -9.18 3.59
N LYS A 103 19.56 -9.68 2.87
CA LYS A 103 19.56 -11.06 2.35
C LYS A 103 20.03 -11.15 0.90
N GLU A 104 19.82 -10.11 0.10
CA GLU A 104 20.14 -10.10 -1.34
C GLU A 104 21.62 -9.85 -1.66
N GLU A 105 22.39 -9.17 -0.79
CA GLU A 105 23.86 -9.08 -0.97
C GLU A 105 24.53 -10.45 -0.93
N LYS A 106 23.98 -11.43 -0.20
CA LYS A 106 24.55 -12.79 -0.17
C LYS A 106 24.28 -13.59 -1.45
N ASP A 107 23.14 -13.35 -2.11
CA ASP A 107 22.75 -14.10 -3.30
C ASP A 107 23.46 -13.58 -4.56
N GLU A 108 23.64 -12.26 -4.71
CA GLU A 108 24.41 -11.69 -5.83
C GLU A 108 25.92 -11.94 -5.73
N ILE A 109 26.47 -12.04 -4.52
CA ILE A 109 27.86 -12.45 -4.30
C ILE A 109 28.02 -13.95 -4.58
N GLY A 110 27.06 -14.79 -4.18
CA GLY A 110 27.08 -16.23 -4.45
C GLY A 110 27.05 -16.58 -5.94
N GLU A 111 26.19 -15.89 -6.72
CA GLU A 111 26.07 -16.11 -8.17
C GLU A 111 27.31 -15.63 -8.94
N LYS A 112 27.95 -14.53 -8.52
CA LYS A 112 29.21 -14.07 -9.10
C LYS A 112 30.39 -14.99 -8.77
N VAL A 113 30.47 -15.55 -7.57
CA VAL A 113 31.56 -16.47 -7.17
C VAL A 113 31.46 -17.82 -7.89
N ALA A 114 30.25 -18.33 -8.10
CA ALA A 114 30.02 -19.56 -8.86
C ALA A 114 30.44 -19.45 -10.33
N ASN A 115 30.26 -18.29 -10.97
CA ASN A 115 30.62 -18.09 -12.37
C ASN A 115 32.13 -17.81 -12.59
N ILE A 116 32.87 -17.40 -11.56
CA ILE A 116 34.33 -17.21 -11.67
C ILE A 116 35.06 -18.55 -11.48
N THR A 117 34.48 -19.50 -10.74
CA THR A 117 35.11 -20.80 -10.47
C THR A 117 34.92 -21.85 -11.57
N THR A 118 33.97 -21.66 -12.49
CA THR A 118 33.70 -22.56 -13.61
C THR A 118 34.46 -22.23 -14.89
N VAL A 119 35.04 -21.03 -15.00
CA VAL A 119 35.80 -20.58 -16.20
C VAL A 119 37.32 -20.84 -16.06
N GLY A 120 37.77 -21.31 -14.89
CA GLY A 120 39.19 -21.53 -14.56
C GLY A 120 39.63 -22.99 -14.46
N LYS A 121 39.03 -23.91 -15.22
CA LYS A 121 39.52 -25.30 -15.37
C LYS A 121 39.53 -25.74 -16.83
#